data_AF-A0A261SFX0-F1
#
_entry.id   AF-A0A261SFX0-F1
#
_cell.length_a   1.000
_cell.length_b   1.000
_cell.length_c   1.000
_cell.angle_alpha   90.00
_cell.angle_beta   90.00
_cell.angle_gamma   90.00
#
_symmetry.space_group_name_H-M   'P 1'
#
loop_
_entity.id
_entity.type
_entity.pdbx_description
1 polymer ?
#
loop_
_entity_poly.entity_id
_entity_poly.type
_entity_poly.pdbx_seq_one_letter_code
_entity_poly.pdbx_strand_id
1 'polypeptide(L)' 'MKEHVGTSLVSTLEILQPNTVSFFWRIMTVDEKKGRIHSVTEGRERHRTHKEAESAGEAALDGLHFA' A
#
# COMPACT_ATOMS: atom_id res chain seq x y z
N MET A 1 8.24 0.31 2.15
CA MET A 1 8.32 -1.01 1.49
C MET A 1 8.42 -2.06 2.58
N LYS A 2 7.70 -3.18 2.47
CA LYS A 2 7.67 -4.26 3.45
C LYS A 2 7.83 -5.60 2.77
N GLU A 3 8.84 -6.35 3.19
CA GLU A 3 9.06 -7.74 2.80
C GLU A 3 8.30 -8.68 3.75
N HIS A 4 7.80 -9.79 3.20
CA HIS A 4 7.04 -10.78 3.98
C HIS A 4 7.88 -12.04 4.20
N VAL A 5 8.46 -12.16 5.39
CA VAL A 5 9.39 -13.25 5.77
C VAL A 5 8.78 -14.62 5.48
N GLY A 6 9.55 -15.48 4.81
CA GLY A 6 9.10 -16.83 4.40
C GLY A 6 8.36 -16.87 3.07
N THR A 7 8.15 -15.73 2.40
CA THR A 7 7.51 -15.63 1.08
C THR A 7 8.39 -14.86 0.08
N SER A 8 7.98 -14.80 -1.19
CA SER A 8 8.56 -13.91 -2.21
C SER A 8 7.75 -12.62 -2.40
N LEU A 9 6.89 -12.28 -1.43
CA LEU A 9 5.99 -11.14 -1.54
C LEU A 9 6.66 -9.88 -0.99
N VAL A 10 6.56 -8.79 -1.74
CA VAL A 10 6.98 -7.44 -1.35
C VAL A 10 5.81 -6.49 -1.51
N SER A 11 5.54 -5.68 -0.49
CA SER A 11 4.46 -4.70 -0.48
C SER A 11 4.99 -3.27 -0.41
N THR A 12 4.45 -2.41 -1.26
CA THR A 12 4.83 -1.00 -1.36
C THR A 12 3.61 -0.12 -1.18
N LEU A 13 3.77 0.90 -0.34
CA LEU A 13 2.77 1.96 -0.14
C LEU A 13 2.95 3.02 -1.23
N GLU A 14 1.85 3.38 -1.87
CA GLU A 14 1.73 4.45 -2.86
C GLU A 14 0.68 5.45 -2.37
N ILE A 15 0.99 6.74 -2.45
CA ILE A 15 0.03 7.81 -2.18
C ILE A 15 -0.40 8.41 -3.51
N LEU A 16 -1.70 8.39 -3.75
CA LEU A 16 -2.31 8.80 -5.01
C LEU A 16 -3.21 10.00 -4.77
N GLN A 17 -3.18 10.94 -5.72
CA GLN A 17 -3.97 12.17 -5.71
C GLN A 17 -4.98 12.13 -6.87
N PRO A 18 -6.22 11.63 -6.66
CA PRO A 18 -7.20 11.45 -7.74
C PRO A 18 -7.75 12.78 -8.28
N ASN A 19 -7.59 13.86 -7.52
CA ASN A 19 -7.99 15.23 -7.88
C ASN A 19 -7.17 16.24 -7.07
N THR A 20 -7.33 17.53 -7.33
CA THR A 20 -6.53 18.59 -6.69
C THR A 20 -6.75 18.74 -5.17
N VAL A 21 -7.77 18.08 -4.59
CA VAL A 21 -8.23 18.36 -3.21
C VAL A 21 -8.13 17.17 -2.25
N SER A 22 -7.74 15.99 -2.72
CA SER A 22 -7.72 14.79 -1.87
C SER A 22 -6.63 13.81 -2.22
N PHE A 23 -6.24 13.00 -1.23
CA PHE A 23 -5.25 11.93 -1.32
C PHE A 23 -5.86 10.63 -0.82
N PHE A 24 -5.34 9.50 -1.28
CA PHE A 24 -5.61 8.17 -0.71
C PHE A 24 -4.38 7.30 -0.84
N TRP A 25 -4.32 6.25 -0.03
CA TRP A 25 -3.25 5.27 -0.09
C TRP A 25 -3.66 4.03 -0.86
N ARG A 26 -2.68 3.41 -1.52
CA ARG A 26 -2.75 2.10 -2.16
C ARG A 26 -1.54 1.30 -1.70
N ILE A 27 -1.72 0.03 -1.38
CA ILE A 27 -0.64 -0.92 -1.15
C ILE A 27 -0.65 -1.91 -2.31
N MET A 28 0.44 -1.94 -3.06
CA MET A 28 0.66 -2.92 -4.12
C MET A 28 1.59 -4.01 -3.59
N THR A 29 1.14 -5.26 -3.66
CA THR A 29 1.94 -6.43 -3.31
C THR A 29 2.31 -7.18 -4.58
N VAL A 30 3.61 -7.38 -4.79
CA VAL A 30 4.17 -8.13 -5.92
C VAL A 30 4.80 -9.43 -5.42
N ASP A 31 4.68 -10.49 -6.22
CA ASP A 31 5.46 -11.71 -6.06
C ASP A 31 6.72 -11.57 -6.92
N GLU A 32 7.85 -11.23 -6.30
CA GLU A 32 9.11 -10.95 -7.00
C GLU A 32 9.64 -12.17 -7.74
N LYS A 33 9.44 -13.37 -7.22
CA LYS A 33 9.87 -14.62 -7.87
C LYS A 33 9.10 -14.87 -9.16
N LYS A 34 7.83 -14.49 -9.22
CA LYS A 34 6.96 -14.68 -10.39
C LYS A 34 6.88 -13.44 -11.29
N GLY A 35 7.45 -12.31 -10.86
CA GLY A 35 7.39 -11.03 -11.57
C GLY A 35 5.96 -10.54 -11.82
N ARG A 36 5.01 -10.80 -10.92
CA ARG A 36 3.59 -10.43 -11.11
C ARG A 36 2.97 -9.82 -9.87
N ILE A 37 1.96 -8.99 -10.07
CA ILE A 37 1.13 -8.45 -8.99
C ILE A 37 0.41 -9.63 -8.31
N HIS A 38 0.56 -9.70 -6.99
CA HIS A 38 -0.15 -10.65 -6.14
C HIS A 38 -1.49 -10.05 -5.69
N SER A 39 -1.47 -8.81 -5.18
CA SER A 39 -2.67 -8.11 -4.73
C SER A 39 -2.49 -6.59 -4.77
N VAL A 40 -3.61 -5.88 -4.79
CA VAL A 40 -3.69 -4.42 -4.63
C VAL A 40 -4.74 -4.13 -3.59
N THR A 41 -4.37 -3.42 -2.54
CA THR A 41 -5.27 -2.99 -1.45
C THR A 41 -5.36 -1.48 -1.45
N GLU A 42 -6.56 -0.93 -1.39
CA GLU A 42 -6.77 0.52 -1.45
C GLU A 42 -7.56 1.02 -0.24
N GLY A 43 -7.13 2.17 0.29
CA GLY A 43 -7.90 2.92 1.27
C GLY A 43 -9.16 3.48 0.63
N ARG A 44 -10.32 3.19 1.23
CA ARG A 44 -11.60 3.81 0.81
C ARG A 44 -11.69 5.28 1.22
N GLU A 45 -10.98 5.64 2.28
CA GLU A 45 -10.97 6.98 2.83
C GLU A 45 -10.17 7.95 1.97
N ARG A 46 -10.62 9.21 1.95
CA ARG A 46 -9.94 10.31 1.27
C ARG A 46 -9.43 11.27 2.33
N HIS A 47 -8.16 11.59 2.24
CA HIS A 47 -7.46 12.49 3.15
C HIS A 47 -7.24 13.85 2.48
N ARG A 48 -7.15 14.92 3.27
CA ARG A 48 -6.98 16.28 2.73
C ARG A 48 -5.52 16.57 2.42
N THR A 49 -4.60 15.88 3.08
CA THR A 49 -3.17 16.06 2.89
C THR A 49 -2.48 14.75 2.54
N HIS A 50 -1.34 14.86 1.85
CA HIS A 50 -0.47 13.72 1.58
C HIS A 50 -0.06 13.01 2.87
N LYS A 51 0.34 13.76 3.89
CA LYS A 51 0.84 13.22 5.16
C LYS A 51 -0.21 12.39 5.91
N GLU A 52 -1.47 12.82 5.88
CA GLU A 52 -2.58 12.04 6.46
C GLU A 52 -2.77 10.70 5.73
N ALA A 53 -2.75 10.70 4.39
CA ALA A 53 -2.85 9.48 3.60
C ALA A 53 -1.64 8.56 3.82
N GLU A 54 -0.44 9.14 3.94
CA GLU A 54 0.81 8.43 4.21
C GLU A 54 0.77 7.73 5.57
N SER A 55 0.49 8.45 6.67
CA SER A 55 0.39 7.82 8.00
C SER A 55 -0.70 6.74 8.08
N ALA A 56 -1.85 6.95 7.43
CA ALA A 56 -2.90 5.93 7.36
C ALA A 56 -2.46 4.69 6.56
N GLY A 57 -1.76 4.91 5.45
CA GLY A 57 -1.23 3.84 4.61
C GLY A 57 -0.07 3.07 5.26
N GLU A 58 0.79 3.74 6.02
CA GLU A 58 1.87 3.10 6.79
C GLU A 58 1.30 2.18 7.86
N ALA A 59 0.29 2.64 8.61
CA ALA A 59 -0.39 1.81 9.60
C ALA A 59 -1.05 0.57 8.95
N ALA A 60 -1.65 0.72 7.76
CA ALA A 60 -2.19 -0.39 7.00
C ALA A 60 -1.11 -1.36 6.48
N LEU A 61 0.05 -0.84 6.05
CA LEU A 61 1.19 -1.64 5.59
C LEU A 61 1.79 -2.47 6.74
N ASP A 62 1.92 -1.87 7.92
CA ASP A 62 2.44 -2.53 9.10
C ASP A 62 1.54 -3.66 9.58
N GLY A 63 0.21 -3.48 9.50
CA GLY A 63 -0.78 -4.51 9.81
C GLY A 63 -0.97 -5.60 8.75
N LEU A 64 -0.32 -5.49 7.58
CA LEU A 64 -0.45 -6.46 6.50
C LEU A 64 0.28 -7.78 6.85
N HIS A 65 -0.43 -8.91 6.82
CA HIS A 65 0.12 -10.24 7.05
C HIS A 65 -0.31 -11.20 5.94
N PHE A 66 0.64 -11.99 5.43
CA PHE A 66 0.39 -13.11 4.53
C PHE A 66 0.72 -14.42 5.25
N ALA A 67 -0.06 -15.47 4.95
CA ALA A 67 0.09 -16.82 5.51
C ALA A 67 1.24 -17.59 4.87
#